data_AF-A0A1J4JZG3-F1
#
_entry.id   AF-A0A1J4JZG3-F1
#
_cell.length_a   1.000
_cell.length_b   1.000
_cell.length_c   1.000
_cell.angle_alpha   90.00
_cell.angle_beta   90.00
_cell.angle_gamma   90.00
#
_symmetry.space_group_name_H-M   'P 1'
#
loop_
_entity.id
_entity.type
_entity.pdbx_description
1 polymer ?
#
loop_
_entity_poly.entity_id
_entity_poly.type
_entity_poly.pdbx_seq_one_letter_code
_entity_poly.pdbx_strand_id
1 'polypeptide(L)'
;MKYEDSITIDNVIQRIDDKLSLHSQISNSFSNSNSVSIHNYLEEEILFVSSHFYEISKENIERLDLSIIELILKNQKLMILNEDSLFSFILSLYLKDHSYGILFEYIEFQNLNPNSFEQFITLFDLCDLNLSIWSSICKRLVEEVQNTNNSFNNKRYFIKYSIPYNNQNFEGILHFLTKENQKTGNSNINEFIEIQAS
;
A
#
# COMPACT_ATOMS: atom_id res chain seq x y z
N MET A 1 3.66 -21.57 -18.21
CA MET A 1 4.95 -21.29 -17.57
C MET A 1 4.76 -21.40 -16.07
N LYS A 2 5.46 -22.32 -15.40
CA LYS A 2 5.65 -22.22 -13.95
C LYS A 2 6.82 -21.26 -13.77
N TYR A 3 6.58 -20.12 -13.15
CA TYR A 3 7.70 -19.33 -12.62
C TYR A 3 8.31 -20.18 -11.50
N GLU A 4 9.51 -20.72 -11.72
CA GLU A 4 10.26 -21.41 -10.67
C GLU A 4 10.82 -20.40 -9.65
N ASP A 5 10.90 -19.13 -10.05
CA ASP A 5 11.37 -18.02 -9.22
C ASP A 5 10.25 -17.48 -8.32
N SER A 6 10.59 -17.21 -7.05
CA SER A 6 9.70 -16.53 -6.11
C SER A 6 9.31 -15.14 -6.62
N ILE A 7 8.11 -14.66 -6.27
CA ILE A 7 7.70 -13.29 -6.57
C ILE A 7 8.59 -12.32 -5.79
N THR A 8 9.15 -11.32 -6.46
CA THR A 8 9.98 -10.26 -5.89
C THR A 8 9.51 -8.89 -6.39
N ILE A 9 9.94 -7.83 -5.70
CA ILE A 9 9.62 -6.43 -6.04
C ILE A 9 10.07 -6.11 -7.48
N ASP A 10 11.22 -6.64 -7.89
CA ASP A 10 11.81 -6.37 -9.21
C ASP A 10 11.13 -7.15 -10.34
N ASN A 11 10.59 -8.35 -10.06
CA ASN A 11 10.03 -9.21 -11.11
C ASN A 11 8.51 -9.15 -11.25
N VAL A 12 7.79 -8.66 -10.23
CA VAL A 12 6.33 -8.81 -10.16
C VAL A 12 5.60 -8.09 -11.30
N ILE A 13 6.08 -6.93 -11.73
CA ILE A 13 5.48 -6.16 -12.81
C ILE A 13 5.68 -6.87 -14.16
N GLN A 14 6.90 -7.31 -14.43
CA GLN A 14 7.19 -8.09 -15.64
C GLN A 14 6.36 -9.38 -15.69
N ARG A 15 6.16 -10.03 -14.54
CA ARG A 15 5.30 -11.22 -14.44
C ARG A 15 3.85 -10.90 -14.76
N ILE A 16 3.32 -9.76 -14.31
CA ILE A 16 1.98 -9.32 -14.67
C ILE A 16 1.89 -9.13 -16.19
N ASP A 17 2.82 -8.40 -16.78
CA ASP A 17 2.85 -8.13 -18.24
C ASP A 17 2.93 -9.42 -19.07
N ASP A 18 3.82 -10.34 -18.70
CA ASP A 18 3.96 -11.64 -19.36
C ASP A 18 2.66 -12.45 -19.28
N LYS A 19 2.05 -12.47 -18.09
CA LYS A 19 0.78 -13.18 -17.84
C LYS A 19 -0.37 -12.59 -18.66
N LEU A 20 -0.46 -11.26 -18.75
CA LEU A 20 -1.45 -10.57 -19.58
C LEU A 20 -1.25 -10.87 -21.07
N SER A 21 0.00 -10.81 -21.54
CA SER A 21 0.36 -11.11 -22.93
C SER A 21 -0.03 -12.54 -23.31
N LEU A 22 0.28 -13.51 -22.46
CA LEU A 22 -0.13 -14.91 -22.66
C LEU A 22 -1.66 -15.07 -22.68
N HIS A 23 -2.37 -14.44 -21.74
CA HIS A 23 -3.83 -14.50 -21.71
C HIS A 23 -4.44 -13.92 -23.00
N SER A 24 -3.93 -12.79 -23.48
CA SER A 24 -4.39 -12.16 -24.73
C SER A 24 -4.20 -13.10 -25.94
N GLN A 25 -3.05 -13.76 -26.06
CA GLN A 25 -2.74 -14.69 -27.14
C GLN A 25 -3.65 -15.92 -27.12
N ILE A 26 -3.89 -16.48 -25.92
CA ILE A 26 -4.77 -17.64 -25.73
C ILE A 26 -6.22 -17.26 -26.05
N SER A 27 -6.69 -16.11 -25.57
CA SER A 27 -8.07 -15.64 -25.80
C SER A 27 -8.38 -15.40 -27.28
N ASN A 28 -7.41 -14.85 -28.03
CA ASN A 28 -7.54 -14.66 -29.48
C ASN A 28 -7.51 -15.98 -30.26
N SER A 29 -6.91 -17.03 -29.70
CA SER A 29 -6.76 -18.34 -30.36
C SER A 29 -7.90 -19.32 -30.06
N PHE A 30 -8.60 -19.16 -28.92
CA PHE A 30 -9.65 -20.05 -28.47
C PHE A 30 -10.95 -19.28 -28.21
N SER A 31 -11.77 -19.11 -29.25
CA SER A 31 -13.05 -18.39 -29.18
C SER A 31 -14.17 -19.13 -28.41
N ASN A 32 -13.88 -20.11 -27.56
CA ASN A 32 -14.92 -20.89 -26.86
C ASN A 32 -14.62 -21.14 -25.37
N SER A 33 -15.51 -20.59 -24.55
CA SER A 33 -16.02 -21.10 -23.28
C SER A 33 -14.99 -21.69 -22.30
N ASN A 34 -14.30 -20.79 -21.58
CA ASN A 34 -14.00 -20.85 -20.15
C ASN A 34 -13.05 -19.68 -19.85
N SER A 35 -13.57 -18.45 -19.84
CA SER A 35 -12.77 -17.28 -19.47
C SER A 35 -12.47 -17.36 -17.98
N VAL A 36 -11.34 -17.99 -17.62
CA VAL A 36 -10.75 -17.77 -16.31
C VAL A 36 -10.54 -16.27 -16.20
N SER A 37 -11.27 -15.64 -15.27
CA SER A 37 -11.20 -14.19 -15.10
C SER A 37 -9.74 -13.80 -14.86
N ILE A 38 -9.26 -12.77 -15.54
CA ILE A 38 -7.86 -12.30 -15.45
C ILE A 38 -7.45 -12.02 -13.99
N HIS A 39 -8.44 -11.64 -13.18
CA HIS A 39 -8.37 -11.55 -11.72
C HIS A 39 -7.79 -12.81 -11.06
N ASN A 40 -8.30 -13.99 -11.42
CA ASN A 40 -7.87 -15.26 -10.81
C ASN A 40 -6.47 -15.66 -11.29
N TYR A 41 -6.04 -15.18 -12.45
CA TYR A 41 -4.74 -15.50 -13.02
C TYR A 41 -3.60 -14.65 -12.42
N LEU A 42 -3.94 -13.46 -11.94
CA LEU A 42 -3.03 -12.48 -11.35
C LEU A 42 -3.14 -12.39 -9.81
N GLU A 43 -3.94 -13.23 -9.17
CA GLU A 43 -4.24 -13.11 -7.74
C GLU A 43 -2.98 -13.08 -6.86
N GLU A 44 -1.99 -13.93 -7.15
CA GLU A 44 -0.72 -13.99 -6.41
C GLU A 44 0.10 -12.72 -6.58
N GLU A 45 0.22 -12.21 -7.82
CA GLU A 45 0.95 -10.98 -8.11
C GLU A 45 0.23 -9.76 -7.52
N ILE A 46 -1.09 -9.67 -7.66
CA ILE A 46 -1.89 -8.59 -7.07
C ILE A 46 -1.72 -8.58 -5.55
N LEU A 47 -1.80 -9.76 -4.91
CA LEU A 47 -1.59 -9.89 -3.47
C LEU A 47 -0.20 -9.40 -3.05
N PHE A 48 0.84 -9.80 -3.79
CA PHE A 48 2.21 -9.41 -3.51
C PHE A 48 2.44 -7.91 -3.70
N VAL A 49 1.95 -7.34 -4.81
CA VAL A 49 2.03 -5.89 -5.08
C VAL A 49 1.28 -5.12 -4.01
N SER A 50 0.11 -5.58 -3.59
CA SER A 50 -0.68 -4.92 -2.55
C SER A 50 0.08 -4.85 -1.23
N SER A 51 0.71 -5.95 -0.79
CA SER A 51 1.45 -5.99 0.47
C SER A 51 2.80 -5.27 0.44
N HIS A 52 3.37 -5.02 -0.75
CA HIS A 52 4.63 -4.31 -0.94
C HIS A 52 4.45 -2.99 -1.71
N PHE A 53 3.24 -2.44 -1.74
CA PHE A 53 2.91 -1.26 -2.54
C PHE A 53 3.79 -0.06 -2.16
N TYR A 54 4.13 0.06 -0.87
CA TYR A 54 5.03 1.10 -0.36
C TYR A 54 6.51 0.94 -0.82
N GLU A 55 6.91 -0.24 -1.29
CA GLU A 55 8.29 -0.53 -1.73
C GLU A 55 8.46 -0.44 -3.25
N ILE A 56 7.39 -0.69 -4.00
CA ILE A 56 7.41 -0.66 -5.46
C ILE A 56 7.41 0.80 -5.94
N SER A 57 8.24 1.09 -6.95
CA SER A 57 8.32 2.43 -7.52
C SER A 57 7.01 2.84 -8.21
N LYS A 58 6.64 4.12 -8.07
CA LYS A 58 5.39 4.65 -8.63
C LYS A 58 5.36 4.53 -10.16
N GLU A 59 6.52 4.70 -10.80
CA GLU A 59 6.69 4.59 -12.25
C GLU A 59 6.40 3.17 -12.77
N ASN A 60 6.65 2.15 -11.93
CA ASN A 60 6.37 0.76 -12.28
C ASN A 60 4.89 0.44 -12.15
N ILE A 61 4.22 0.95 -11.10
CA ILE A 61 2.77 0.76 -10.89
C ILE A 61 1.97 1.54 -11.94
N GLU A 62 2.42 2.73 -12.32
CA GLU A 62 1.79 3.56 -13.35
C GLU A 62 1.74 2.90 -14.75
N ARG A 63 2.64 1.94 -15.03
CA ARG A 63 2.60 1.18 -16.29
C ARG A 63 1.44 0.19 -16.37
N LEU A 64 0.82 -0.14 -15.23
CA LEU A 64 -0.27 -1.09 -15.17
C LEU A 64 -1.59 -0.43 -15.62
N ASP A 65 -2.45 -1.23 -16.21
CA ASP A 65 -3.79 -0.78 -16.59
C ASP A 65 -4.63 -0.39 -15.38
N LEU A 66 -5.55 0.57 -15.58
CA LEU A 66 -6.51 1.03 -14.56
C LEU A 66 -7.16 -0.11 -13.79
N SER A 67 -7.61 -1.15 -14.50
CA SER A 67 -8.28 -2.31 -13.91
C SER A 67 -7.38 -3.09 -12.94
N ILE A 68 -6.08 -3.18 -13.23
CA ILE A 68 -5.12 -3.88 -12.37
C ILE A 68 -4.80 -3.03 -11.16
N ILE A 69 -4.61 -1.72 -11.36
CA ILE A 69 -4.40 -0.77 -10.25
C ILE A 69 -5.59 -0.78 -9.31
N GLU A 70 -6.82 -0.79 -9.85
CA GLU A 70 -8.05 -0.91 -9.06
C GLU A 70 -8.05 -2.20 -8.20
N LEU A 71 -7.67 -3.34 -8.79
CA LEU A 71 -7.58 -4.61 -8.06
C LEU A 71 -6.53 -4.60 -6.95
N ILE A 72 -5.39 -3.94 -7.17
CA ILE A 72 -4.34 -3.75 -6.16
C ILE A 72 -4.89 -2.89 -5.00
N LEU A 73 -5.50 -1.75 -5.31
CA LEU A 73 -6.00 -0.82 -4.28
C LEU A 73 -7.19 -1.38 -3.49
N LYS A 74 -8.01 -2.22 -4.12
CA LYS A 74 -9.13 -2.90 -3.47
C LYS A 74 -8.71 -4.03 -2.52
N ASN A 75 -7.46 -4.49 -2.61
CA ASN A 75 -7.00 -5.64 -1.86
C ASN A 75 -6.93 -5.35 -0.35
N GLN A 76 -7.43 -6.27 0.48
CA GLN A 76 -7.42 -6.13 1.94
C GLN A 76 -6.03 -6.12 2.56
N LYS A 77 -5.02 -6.64 1.84
CA LYS A 77 -3.61 -6.63 2.28
C LYS A 77 -2.83 -5.43 1.73
N LEU A 78 -3.50 -4.42 1.19
CA LEU A 78 -2.85 -3.20 0.73
C LEU A 78 -2.07 -2.54 1.88
N MET A 79 -0.76 -2.35 1.67
CA MET A 79 0.13 -1.68 2.61
C MET A 79 0.72 -0.42 1.97
N ILE A 80 0.39 0.74 2.52
CA ILE A 80 0.83 2.06 2.05
C ILE A 80 1.61 2.81 3.13
N LEU A 81 2.41 3.80 2.73
CA LEU A 81 3.12 4.65 3.68
C LEU A 81 2.16 5.54 4.49
N ASN A 82 1.25 6.23 3.78
CA ASN A 82 0.20 7.09 4.32
C ASN A 82 -0.80 7.42 3.20
N GLU A 83 -1.95 7.98 3.56
CA GLU A 83 -2.95 8.40 2.56
C GLU A 83 -2.45 9.53 1.65
N ASP A 84 -1.61 10.45 2.14
CA ASP A 84 -1.10 11.55 1.31
C ASP A 84 -0.26 11.06 0.11
N SER A 85 0.56 10.02 0.31
CA SER A 85 1.38 9.43 -0.75
C SER A 85 0.52 8.69 -1.77
N LEU A 86 -0.53 8.00 -1.30
CA LEU A 86 -1.51 7.33 -2.16
C LEU A 86 -2.32 8.35 -2.96
N PHE A 87 -2.79 9.42 -2.30
CA PHE A 87 -3.47 10.54 -2.93
C PHE A 87 -2.62 11.19 -4.01
N SER A 88 -1.36 11.53 -3.71
CA SER A 88 -0.46 12.14 -4.67
C SER A 88 -0.22 11.23 -5.89
N PHE A 89 -0.18 9.92 -5.67
CA PHE A 89 -0.06 8.94 -6.75
C PHE A 89 -1.33 8.91 -7.61
N ILE A 90 -2.51 8.74 -7.02
CA ILE A 90 -3.79 8.70 -7.75
C ILE A 90 -4.05 10.03 -8.50
N LEU A 91 -3.77 11.16 -7.85
CA LEU A 91 -3.88 12.48 -8.47
C LEU A 91 -2.99 12.61 -9.71
N SER A 92 -1.76 12.08 -9.66
CA SER A 92 -0.86 12.12 -10.82
C SER A 92 -1.38 11.31 -12.02
N LEU A 93 -2.11 10.22 -11.77
CA LEU A 93 -2.78 9.44 -12.81
C LEU A 93 -4.02 10.17 -13.33
N TYR A 94 -4.84 10.70 -12.42
CA TYR A 94 -6.06 11.43 -12.74
C TYR A 94 -5.82 12.65 -13.62
N LEU A 95 -4.75 13.40 -13.35
CA LEU A 95 -4.38 14.56 -14.17
C LEU A 95 -3.92 14.18 -15.58
N LYS A 96 -3.54 12.91 -15.82
CA LYS A 96 -3.21 12.39 -17.15
C LYS A 96 -4.46 11.84 -17.85
N ASP A 97 -5.33 11.16 -17.11
CA ASP A 97 -6.59 10.63 -17.59
C ASP A 97 -7.64 10.63 -16.48
N HIS A 98 -8.74 11.35 -16.72
CA HIS A 98 -9.86 11.48 -15.78
C HIS A 98 -10.55 10.14 -15.46
N SER A 99 -10.38 9.11 -16.31
CA SER A 99 -10.93 7.77 -16.05
C SER A 99 -10.43 7.16 -14.73
N TYR A 100 -9.27 7.60 -14.24
CA TYR A 100 -8.68 7.19 -12.97
C TYR A 100 -9.38 7.81 -11.75
N GLY A 101 -10.38 8.68 -11.94
CA GLY A 101 -11.14 9.31 -10.86
C GLY A 101 -11.81 8.31 -9.93
N ILE A 102 -12.16 7.12 -10.44
CA ILE A 102 -12.74 6.04 -9.62
C ILE A 102 -11.80 5.56 -8.51
N LEU A 103 -10.48 5.68 -8.67
CA LEU A 103 -9.50 5.21 -7.69
C LEU A 103 -9.53 6.03 -6.38
N PHE A 104 -10.05 7.26 -6.41
CA PHE A 104 -10.23 8.06 -5.19
C PHE A 104 -11.17 7.39 -4.17
N GLU A 105 -12.00 6.44 -4.60
CA GLU A 105 -12.84 5.62 -3.71
C GLU A 105 -12.04 4.86 -2.66
N TYR A 106 -10.80 4.48 -2.97
CA TYR A 106 -9.96 3.71 -2.05
C TYR A 106 -9.20 4.57 -1.04
N ILE A 107 -9.31 5.89 -1.11
CA ILE A 107 -8.63 6.81 -0.19
C ILE A 107 -9.45 7.03 1.07
N GLU A 108 -8.80 6.90 2.22
CA GLU A 108 -9.38 7.27 3.51
C GLU A 108 -9.22 8.78 3.73
N PHE A 109 -10.15 9.58 3.18
CA PHE A 109 -10.06 11.05 3.23
C PHE A 109 -9.90 11.61 4.64
N GLN A 110 -10.41 10.95 5.65
CA GLN A 110 -10.19 11.30 7.07
C GLN A 110 -8.71 11.40 7.47
N ASN A 111 -7.85 10.57 6.88
CA ASN A 111 -6.43 10.49 7.23
C ASN A 111 -5.55 11.32 6.29
N LEU A 112 -6.13 12.11 5.39
CA LEU A 112 -5.39 13.04 4.53
C LEU A 112 -5.07 14.36 5.25
N ASN A 113 -3.88 14.89 5.02
CA ASN A 113 -3.54 16.21 5.52
C ASN A 113 -4.44 17.31 4.91
N PRO A 114 -4.65 18.44 5.62
CA PRO A 114 -5.45 19.55 5.11
C PRO A 114 -4.99 20.06 3.73
N ASN A 115 -3.68 20.16 3.50
CA ASN A 115 -3.12 20.63 2.23
C ASN A 115 -3.45 19.68 1.06
N SER A 116 -3.38 18.36 1.28
CA SER A 116 -3.74 17.36 0.28
C SER A 116 -5.24 17.40 -0.04
N PHE A 117 -6.06 17.63 0.98
CA PHE A 117 -7.50 17.78 0.82
C PHE A 117 -7.88 19.06 0.06
N GLU A 118 -7.18 20.17 0.31
CA GLU A 118 -7.33 21.41 -0.47
C GLU A 118 -6.97 21.20 -1.94
N GLN A 119 -5.89 20.46 -2.22
CA GLN A 119 -5.53 20.08 -3.59
C GLN A 119 -6.62 19.23 -4.25
N PHE A 120 -7.21 18.28 -3.53
CA PHE A 120 -8.33 17.50 -4.04
C PHE A 120 -9.50 18.40 -4.44
N ILE A 121 -9.95 19.29 -3.56
CA ILE A 121 -11.07 20.21 -3.86
C ILE A 121 -10.77 21.09 -5.07
N THR A 122 -9.52 21.50 -5.24
CA THR A 122 -9.13 22.43 -6.31
C THR A 122 -9.02 21.75 -7.67
N LEU A 123 -8.57 20.49 -7.71
CA LEU A 123 -8.21 19.81 -8.96
C LEU A 123 -9.24 18.76 -9.40
N PHE A 124 -10.08 18.26 -8.50
CA PHE A 124 -11.03 17.19 -8.81
C PHE A 124 -12.28 17.74 -9.51
N ASP A 125 -12.67 17.12 -10.63
CA ASP A 125 -13.93 17.43 -11.31
C ASP A 125 -15.11 16.77 -10.59
N LEU A 126 -16.11 17.57 -10.22
CA LEU A 126 -17.33 17.09 -9.57
C LEU A 126 -18.14 16.12 -10.46
N CYS A 127 -17.95 16.14 -11.77
CA CYS A 127 -18.58 15.19 -12.68
C CYS A 127 -18.07 13.75 -12.46
N ASP A 128 -16.86 13.59 -11.93
CA ASP A 128 -16.24 12.29 -11.65
C ASP A 128 -16.56 11.79 -10.23
N LEU A 129 -17.35 12.55 -9.47
CA LEU A 129 -17.74 12.19 -8.11
C LEU A 129 -18.66 10.96 -8.11
N ASN A 130 -18.25 9.90 -7.41
CA ASN A 130 -19.08 8.74 -7.17
C ASN A 130 -19.61 8.71 -5.71
N LEU A 131 -20.59 7.85 -5.44
CA LEU A 131 -21.21 7.73 -4.10
C LEU A 131 -20.20 7.34 -3.03
N SER A 132 -19.23 6.49 -3.36
CA SER A 132 -18.22 6.02 -2.40
C SER A 132 -17.24 7.13 -2.02
N ILE A 133 -16.75 7.89 -2.99
CA ILE A 133 -15.91 9.07 -2.80
C ILE A 133 -16.67 10.10 -1.95
N TRP A 134 -17.91 10.38 -2.32
CA TRP A 134 -18.76 11.30 -1.55
C TRP A 134 -18.96 10.84 -0.11
N SER A 135 -19.21 9.55 0.11
CA SER A 135 -19.35 8.98 1.45
C SER A 135 -18.05 9.11 2.26
N SER A 136 -16.89 8.90 1.64
CA SER A 136 -15.58 9.03 2.30
C SER A 136 -15.29 10.49 2.68
N ILE A 137 -15.65 11.44 1.82
CA ILE A 137 -15.60 12.89 2.12
C ILE A 137 -16.55 13.22 3.29
N CYS A 138 -17.80 12.75 3.24
CA CYS A 138 -18.76 12.97 4.33
C CYS A 138 -18.25 12.44 5.66
N LYS A 139 -17.58 11.27 5.66
CA LYS A 139 -16.98 10.70 6.87
C LYS A 139 -15.95 11.66 7.48
N ARG A 140 -15.05 12.21 6.67
CA ARG A 140 -14.09 13.24 7.11
C ARG A 140 -14.78 14.49 7.68
N LEU A 141 -15.89 14.94 7.08
CA LEU A 141 -16.60 16.16 7.50
C LEU A 141 -17.35 15.98 8.83
N VAL A 142 -17.80 14.77 9.14
CA VAL A 142 -18.55 14.45 10.37
C VAL A 142 -17.61 14.07 11.52
N GLU A 143 -16.39 13.64 11.22
CA GLU A 143 -15.41 13.32 12.26
C GLU A 143 -15.06 14.56 13.10
N GLU A 144 -15.21 14.42 14.42
CA GLU A 144 -14.74 15.44 15.35
C GLU A 144 -13.22 15.57 15.24
N VAL A 145 -12.70 16.80 15.30
CA VAL A 145 -11.25 17.06 15.32
C VAL A 145 -10.69 16.52 16.64
N GLN A 146 -10.34 15.24 16.68
CA GLN A 146 -9.72 14.61 17.82
C GLN A 146 -8.24 15.01 17.83
N ASN A 147 -7.87 15.87 18.79
CA ASN A 147 -6.48 16.19 19.13
C ASN A 147 -5.82 14.99 19.82
N THR A 148 -5.69 13.86 19.14
CA THR A 148 -5.06 12.70 19.75
C THR A 148 -4.22 11.96 18.74
N ASN A 149 -2.98 11.74 19.16
CA ASN A 149 -2.03 10.73 18.69
C ASN A 149 -2.60 9.31 18.82
N ASN A 150 -3.84 9.09 18.35
CA ASN A 150 -4.43 7.78 18.30
C ASN A 150 -3.65 7.03 17.24
N SER A 151 -2.77 6.17 17.74
CA SER A 151 -2.05 5.15 17.01
C SER A 151 -2.88 4.70 15.82
N PHE A 152 -2.42 5.01 14.61
CA PHE A 152 -2.95 4.47 13.37
C PHE A 152 -2.72 2.96 13.38
N ASN A 153 -3.50 2.23 14.19
CA ASN A 153 -3.41 0.79 14.36
C ASN A 153 -4.16 0.10 13.21
N ASN A 154 -4.09 0.70 12.03
CA ASN A 154 -4.68 0.19 10.81
C ASN A 154 -3.61 -0.64 10.13
N LYS A 155 -3.89 -1.93 9.91
CA LYS A 155 -2.95 -2.88 9.26
C LYS A 155 -2.52 -2.44 7.86
N ARG A 156 -3.21 -1.44 7.31
CA ARG A 156 -2.98 -0.78 6.02
C ARG A 156 -1.74 0.12 6.00
N TYR A 157 -1.28 0.64 7.13
CA TYR A 157 -0.15 1.58 7.17
C TYR A 157 1.15 0.88 7.53
N PHE A 158 2.18 1.07 6.70
CA PHE A 158 3.52 0.60 7.00
C PHE A 158 4.12 1.43 8.14
N ILE A 159 4.37 0.79 9.28
CA ILE A 159 5.01 1.42 10.44
C ILE A 159 6.51 1.18 10.36
N LYS A 160 7.27 2.20 9.96
CA LYS A 160 8.73 2.17 10.05
C LYS A 160 9.14 2.43 11.51
N TYR A 161 9.61 1.39 12.20
CA TYR A 161 10.26 1.57 13.50
C TYR A 161 11.59 2.30 13.29
N SER A 162 11.59 3.62 13.55
CA SER A 162 12.84 4.36 13.69
C SER A 162 13.32 4.17 15.12
N ILE A 163 14.42 3.45 15.29
CA ILE A 163 15.15 3.44 16.55
C ILE A 163 15.91 4.76 16.58
N PRO A 164 15.54 5.72 17.46
CA PRO A 164 16.25 6.98 17.53
C PRO A 164 17.71 6.70 17.88
N TYR A 165 18.62 7.14 17.01
CA TYR A 165 20.04 7.12 17.33
C TYR A 165 20.29 8.20 18.39
N ASN A 166 20.22 7.80 19.65
CA ASN A 166 20.75 8.61 20.73
C ASN A 166 22.27 8.59 20.59
N ASN A 167 22.93 9.74 20.59
CA ASN A 167 24.40 9.89 20.50
C ASN A 167 25.13 9.32 21.74
N GLN A 168 24.45 8.47 22.51
CA GLN A 168 24.93 7.74 23.66
C GLN A 168 25.38 6.36 23.17
N ASN A 169 26.69 6.15 23.22
CA ASN A 169 27.36 4.90 22.88
C ASN A 169 26.55 3.68 23.38
N PHE A 170 25.99 2.91 22.45
CA PHE A 170 25.35 1.61 22.69
C PHE A 170 24.06 1.58 23.52
N GLU A 171 23.30 2.68 23.64
CA GLU A 171 21.88 2.60 24.06
C GLU A 171 20.96 2.21 22.89
N GLY A 172 21.23 1.06 22.26
CA GLY A 172 20.46 0.55 21.13
C GLY A 172 19.24 -0.28 21.55
N ILE A 173 18.79 -1.15 20.65
CA ILE A 173 17.63 -2.06 20.83
C ILE A 173 17.74 -2.85 22.15
N LEU A 174 18.94 -3.36 22.47
CA LEU A 174 19.17 -4.14 23.69
C LEU A 174 18.93 -3.31 24.96
N HIS A 175 19.45 -2.09 25.02
CA HIS A 175 19.24 -1.22 26.18
C HIS A 175 17.74 -0.87 26.36
N PHE A 176 17.05 -0.54 25.26
CA PHE A 176 15.62 -0.26 25.28
C PHE A 176 14.81 -1.46 25.80
N LEU A 177 15.07 -2.66 25.27
CA LEU A 177 14.41 -3.89 25.71
C LEU A 177 14.72 -4.21 27.18
N THR A 178 15.98 -4.07 27.62
CA THR A 178 16.35 -4.31 29.02
C THR A 178 15.62 -3.34 29.98
N LYS A 179 15.51 -2.06 29.61
CA LYS A 179 14.83 -1.04 30.42
C LYS A 179 13.33 -1.27 30.52
N GLU A 180 12.67 -1.67 29.44
CA GLU A 180 11.24 -1.98 29.45
C GLU A 180 10.93 -3.28 30.23
N ASN A 181 11.82 -4.29 30.20
CA ASN A 181 11.68 -5.49 31.04
C ASN A 181 11.87 -5.19 32.53
N GLN A 182 12.80 -4.30 32.90
CA GLN A 182 12.99 -3.87 34.29
C GLN A 182 11.76 -3.14 34.86
N LYS A 183 11.02 -2.38 34.03
CA LYS A 183 9.79 -1.70 34.45
C LYS A 183 8.59 -2.65 34.59
N THR A 184 8.51 -3.70 33.77
CA THR A 184 7.35 -4.60 33.70
C THR A 184 7.45 -5.83 34.58
N GLY A 185 8.59 -6.04 35.26
CA GLY A 185 8.79 -7.14 36.22
C GLY A 185 8.83 -8.53 35.59
N ASN A 186 8.78 -8.65 34.26
CA ASN A 186 8.89 -9.91 33.54
C ASN A 186 10.35 -10.23 33.23
N SER A 187 10.96 -11.05 34.09
CA SER A 187 12.34 -11.53 33.98
C SER A 187 12.47 -12.70 32.99
N ASN A 188 12.31 -12.45 31.68
CA ASN A 188 12.40 -13.51 30.66
C ASN A 188 13.50 -13.33 29.59
N ILE A 189 14.35 -12.31 29.69
CA ILE A 189 15.56 -12.22 28.84
C ILE A 189 16.77 -12.60 29.69
N ASN A 190 17.03 -13.90 29.84
CA ASN A 190 18.20 -14.45 30.54
C ASN A 190 19.17 -15.19 29.59
N GLU A 191 18.94 -15.12 28.28
CA GLU A 191 19.83 -15.76 27.29
C GLU A 191 20.87 -14.75 26.80
N PHE A 192 22.14 -15.02 27.11
CA PHE A 192 23.28 -14.23 26.68
C PHE A 192 23.66 -14.64 25.25
N ILE A 193 23.73 -13.67 24.34
CA ILE A 193 24.29 -13.88 22.99
C ILE A 193 25.74 -13.41 23.02
N GLU A 194 26.68 -14.34 22.87
CA GLU A 194 28.11 -14.04 22.79
C GLU A 194 28.45 -13.66 21.34
N ILE A 195 28.81 -12.39 21.12
CA ILE A 195 29.18 -11.87 19.80
C ILE A 195 30.71 -11.71 19.77
N GLN A 196 31.39 -12.51 18.96
CA GLN A 196 32.81 -12.32 18.65
C GLN A 196 32.94 -11.63 17.28
N ALA A 197 33.63 -10.49 17.25
CA ALA A 197 34.04 -9.84 16.01
C ALA A 197 35.39 -10.42 15.57
N SER A 198 35.51 -10.75 14.27
CA SER A 198 36.76 -11.17 13.62
C SER A 198 37.53 -9.97 13.09
#